data_AF-S4P4U9-F1
#
_entry.id   AF-S4P4U9-F1
#
_cell.length_a   1.000
_cell.length_b   1.000
_cell.length_c   1.000
_cell.angle_alpha   90.00
_cell.angle_beta   90.00
_cell.angle_gamma   90.00
#
_symmetry.space_group_name_H-M   'P 1'
#
loop_
_entity.id
_entity.type
_entity.pdbx_description
1 polymer ?
#
loop_
_entity_poly.entity_id
_entity_poly.type
_entity_poly.pdbx_seq_one_letter_code
_entity_poly.pdbx_strand_id
1 'polypeptide(L)'
;PVGDNEKPIITINEICELTSIKKEDVISTLQNLNLINYYKGQYIVSVNQETIQQHEKAMEKKLLRIDPKCLHWTPKDWSKRAKCV
;
A
#
# COMPACT_ATOMS: atom_id res chain seq x y z
N PRO A 1 -1.28 -15.11 -24.40
CA PRO A 1 -2.43 -14.19 -24.54
C PRO A 1 -3.29 -14.24 -23.28
N VAL A 2 -3.01 -13.36 -22.33
CA VAL A 2 -3.85 -13.18 -21.13
C VAL A 2 -4.91 -12.16 -21.51
N GLY A 3 -6.19 -12.53 -21.38
CA GLY A 3 -7.32 -11.78 -21.90
C GLY A 3 -7.45 -10.39 -21.28
N ASP A 4 -7.62 -9.41 -22.15
CA ASP A 4 -7.56 -7.97 -21.93
C ASP A 4 -8.80 -7.37 -21.21
N ASN A 5 -9.37 -8.05 -20.20
CA ASN A 5 -10.62 -7.59 -19.56
C ASN A 5 -10.81 -7.94 -18.08
N GLU A 6 -9.82 -8.47 -17.36
CA GLU A 6 -9.92 -8.59 -15.90
C GLU A 6 -9.35 -7.34 -15.24
N LYS A 7 -10.23 -6.56 -14.58
CA LYS A 7 -9.77 -5.45 -13.73
C LYS A 7 -8.85 -6.03 -12.66
N PRO A 8 -7.62 -5.51 -12.48
CA PRO A 8 -6.71 -6.02 -11.47
C PRO A 8 -7.36 -5.92 -10.09
N ILE A 9 -7.51 -7.07 -9.44
CA ILE A 9 -8.05 -7.17 -8.08
C ILE A 9 -6.86 -7.22 -7.13
N ILE A 10 -6.71 -6.17 -6.32
CA ILE A 10 -5.71 -6.13 -5.25
C ILE A 10 -6.42 -6.24 -3.89
N THR A 11 -5.91 -7.11 -3.04
CA THR A 11 -6.43 -7.30 -1.68
C THR A 11 -5.79 -6.34 -0.69
N ILE A 12 -6.45 -6.11 0.45
CA ILE A 12 -5.91 -5.28 1.52
C ILE A 12 -4.61 -5.85 2.09
N ASN A 13 -4.48 -7.18 2.14
CA ASN A 13 -3.26 -7.82 2.63
C ASN A 13 -2.07 -7.57 1.68
N GLU A 14 -2.28 -7.65 0.37
CA GLU A 14 -1.24 -7.31 -0.62
C GLU A 14 -0.79 -5.85 -0.49
N ILE A 15 -1.71 -4.91 -0.25
CA ILE A 15 -1.36 -3.51 0.01
C ILE A 15 -0.49 -3.39 1.27
N CYS A 16 -0.84 -4.13 2.33
CA CYS A 16 -0.04 -4.15 3.57
C CYS A 16 1.38 -4.69 3.32
N GLU A 17 1.51 -5.77 2.54
CA GLU A 17 2.81 -6.36 2.20
C GLU A 17 3.68 -5.43 1.36
N LEU A 18 3.09 -4.77 0.35
CA LEU A 18 3.82 -3.85 -0.54
C LEU A 18 4.26 -2.55 0.15
N THR A 19 3.45 -2.04 1.08
CA THR A 19 3.69 -0.73 1.70
C THR A 19 4.28 -0.83 3.10
N SER A 20 4.27 -2.02 3.71
CA SER A 20 4.58 -2.24 5.13
C SER A 20 3.70 -1.41 6.09
N ILE A 21 2.54 -0.93 5.63
CA ILE A 21 1.55 -0.22 6.44
C ILE A 21 0.63 -1.24 7.12
N LYS A 22 0.22 -0.97 8.35
CA LYS A 22 -0.70 -1.86 9.06
C LYS A 22 -2.07 -1.90 8.39
N LYS A 23 -2.75 -3.04 8.51
CA LYS A 23 -4.09 -3.26 7.96
C LYS A 23 -5.12 -2.22 8.41
N GLU A 24 -5.09 -1.83 9.68
CA GLU A 24 -5.97 -0.80 10.24
C GLU A 24 -5.78 0.57 9.56
N ASP A 25 -4.53 0.95 9.31
CA ASP A 25 -4.16 2.22 8.68
C ASP A 25 -4.51 2.20 7.18
N VAL A 26 -4.31 1.07 6.50
CA VAL A 26 -4.73 0.89 5.10
C VAL A 26 -6.25 1.04 4.96
N ILE A 27 -7.02 0.36 5.81
CA ILE A 27 -8.48 0.41 5.77
C ILE A 27 -8.97 1.83 6.05
N SER A 28 -8.52 2.45 7.15
CA SER A 28 -8.95 3.79 7.54
C SER A 28 -8.59 4.84 6.49
N THR A 29 -7.39 4.77 5.90
CA THR A 29 -6.97 5.70 4.85
C THR A 29 -7.83 5.53 3.59
N LEU A 30 -8.06 4.29 3.13
CA LEU A 30 -8.87 4.05 1.94
C LEU A 30 -10.34 4.41 2.15
N GLN A 31 -10.87 4.23 3.37
CA GLN A 31 -12.22 4.68 3.74
C GLN A 31 -12.33 6.20 3.71
N ASN A 32 -11.36 6.92 4.29
CA ASN A 32 -11.34 8.39 4.27
C ASN A 32 -11.27 8.96 2.85
N LEU A 33 -10.66 8.22 1.91
CA LEU A 33 -10.55 8.59 0.51
C LEU A 33 -11.74 8.10 -0.34
N ASN A 34 -12.72 7.40 0.25
CA ASN A 34 -13.83 6.75 -0.45
C ASN A 34 -13.38 5.79 -1.57
N LEU A 35 -12.23 5.11 -1.36
CA LEU A 35 -11.62 4.20 -2.32
C LEU A 35 -11.91 2.71 -2.04
N ILE A 36 -12.73 2.43 -1.03
CA ILE A 36 -12.98 1.07 -0.55
C ILE A 36 -14.43 0.91 -0.14
N ASN A 37 -15.01 -0.23 -0.52
CA ASN A 37 -16.36 -0.64 -0.17
C ASN A 37 -16.29 -1.94 0.62
N TYR A 38 -17.14 -2.09 1.64
CA TYR A 38 -17.26 -3.35 2.39
C TYR A 38 -18.50 -4.11 1.93
N TYR A 39 -18.31 -5.31 1.38
CA TYR A 39 -19.39 -6.13 0.84
C TYR A 39 -19.18 -7.61 1.21
N LYS A 40 -20.20 -8.25 1.81
CA LYS A 40 -20.21 -9.68 2.19
C LYS A 40 -18.95 -10.15 2.95
N GLY A 41 -18.46 -9.34 3.90
CA GLY A 41 -17.28 -9.72 4.69
C GLY A 41 -15.95 -9.38 4.02
N GLN A 42 -15.96 -8.84 2.81
CA GLN A 42 -14.77 -8.52 2.03
C GLN A 42 -14.67 -7.02 1.76
N TYR A 43 -13.43 -6.53 1.70
CA TYR A 43 -13.14 -5.19 1.24
C TYR A 43 -12.88 -5.20 -0.27
N ILE A 44 -13.60 -4.36 -0.99
CA ILE A 44 -13.49 -4.17 -2.44
C ILE A 44 -12.92 -2.78 -2.68
N VAL A 45 -11.71 -2.72 -3.25
CA VAL A 45 -11.12 -1.45 -3.66
C VAL A 45 -11.83 -0.95 -4.92
N SER A 46 -12.25 0.31 -4.91
CA SER A 46 -12.96 0.96 -6.01
C SER A 46 -12.31 2.31 -6.26
N VAL A 47 -11.69 2.47 -7.43
CA VAL A 47 -11.01 3.70 -7.80
C VAL A 47 -11.77 4.38 -8.95
N ASN A 48 -12.06 5.67 -8.77
CA ASN A 48 -12.73 6.48 -9.78
C ASN A 48 -11.70 7.20 -10.65
N GLN A 49 -12.07 7.49 -11.91
CA GLN A 49 -11.19 8.20 -12.84
C GLN A 49 -10.80 9.60 -12.32
N GLU A 50 -11.71 10.27 -11.63
CA GLU A 50 -11.45 11.56 -11.00
C GLU A 50 -10.34 11.46 -9.94
N THR A 51 -10.36 10.42 -9.10
CA THR A 51 -9.35 10.22 -8.07
C THR A 51 -7.97 9.96 -8.66
N ILE A 52 -7.92 9.26 -9.80
CA ILE A 52 -6.66 9.04 -10.54
C ILE A 52 -6.09 10.39 -11.01
N GLN A 53 -6.91 11.22 -11.65
CA GLN A 53 -6.48 12.54 -12.12
C GLN A 53 -6.04 13.46 -10.98
N GLN A 54 -6.76 13.45 -9.85
CA GLN A 54 -6.38 14.20 -8.66
C GLN A 54 -5.04 13.72 -8.10
N HIS A 55 -4.82 12.40 -8.07
CA HIS A 55 -3.56 11.82 -7.64
C HIS A 55 -2.39 12.20 -8.55
N GLU A 56 -2.55 12.13 -9.87
CA GLU A 56 -1.53 12.52 -10.84
C GLU A 56 -1.10 13.99 -10.65
N LYS A 57 -2.06 14.91 -10.55
CA LYS A 57 -1.79 16.33 -10.26
C LYS A 57 -1.10 16.56 -8.93
N ALA A 58 -1.43 15.77 -7.90
CA ALA A 58 -0.76 15.85 -6.60
C ALA A 58 0.67 15.28 -6.66
N MET A 59 0.90 14.28 -7.52
CA MET A 59 2.21 13.66 -7.74
C MET A 59 3.16 14.57 -8.49
N GLU A 60 2.69 15.37 -9.45
CA GLU A 60 3.50 16.39 -10.15
C GLU A 60 4.17 17.37 -9.19
N LYS A 61 3.51 17.67 -8.05
CA LYS A 61 4.05 18.57 -7.02
C LYS A 61 5.07 17.90 -6.10
N LYS A 62 5.16 16.57 -6.09
CA LYS A 62 6.10 15.80 -5.24
C LYS A 62 7.38 15.52 -6.02
N LEU A 63 8.35 16.42 -5.89
CA LEU A 63 9.63 16.34 -6.61
C LEU A 63 10.63 15.32 -6.02
N LEU A 64 10.54 15.01 -4.72
CA LEU A 64 11.47 14.13 -4.03
C LEU A 64 10.82 12.80 -3.66
N ARG A 65 11.46 11.70 -4.06
CA ARG A 65 11.10 10.32 -3.72
C ARG A 65 12.33 9.57 -3.23
N ILE A 66 12.12 8.66 -2.29
CA ILE A 66 13.16 7.80 -1.75
C ILE A 66 13.37 6.66 -2.75
N ASP A 67 14.61 6.43 -3.18
CA ASP A 67 14.99 5.22 -3.90
C ASP A 67 15.35 4.12 -2.88
N PRO A 68 14.59 3.01 -2.80
CA PRO A 68 14.91 1.91 -1.90
C PRO A 68 16.30 1.30 -2.14
N LYS A 69 16.84 1.39 -3.36
CA LYS A 69 18.16 0.82 -3.70
C LYS A 69 19.32 1.58 -3.07
N CYS A 70 19.11 2.86 -2.75
CA CYS A 70 20.10 3.71 -2.09
C CYS A 70 20.07 3.57 -0.56
N LEU A 71 19.13 2.79 0.00
CA LEU A 71 19.02 2.59 1.45
C LEU A 71 19.94 1.45 1.91
N HIS A 72 21.13 1.80 2.39
CA HIS A 72 22.05 0.85 3.02
C HIS A 72 21.72 0.68 4.50
N TRP A 73 20.75 -0.18 4.79
CA TRP A 73 20.33 -0.47 6.16
C TRP A 73 20.04 -1.95 6.35
N THR A 74 20.40 -2.49 7.51
CA THR A 74 20.10 -3.86 7.91
C THR A 74 19.45 -3.84 9.29
N PRO A 75 18.29 -4.48 9.48
CA PRO A 75 17.62 -4.52 10.77
C PRO A 75 18.52 -5.18 11.81
N LYS A 76 18.63 -4.55 12.98
CA LYS A 76 19.37 -5.12 14.11
C LYS A 76 18.54 -6.23 14.75
N ASP A 77 19.11 -7.42 14.80
CA ASP A 77 18.51 -8.55 15.52
C ASP A 77 18.70 -8.37 17.03
N TRP A 78 17.62 -7.99 17.72
CA TRP A 78 17.63 -7.81 19.17
C TRP A 78 17.55 -9.14 19.96
N SER A 79 17.18 -10.23 19.30
CA SER A 79 17.05 -11.57 19.90
C SER A 79 18.41 -12.16 20.29
N LYS A 80 19.48 -11.71 19.64
CA LYS A 80 20.86 -12.18 19.89
C LYS A 80 21.50 -11.61 21.15
N ARG A 81 20.86 -10.66 21.84
CA ARG A 81 21.41 -10.01 23.05
C ARG A 81 21.22 -10.83 24.34
N ALA A 82 20.42 -11.89 24.31
CA ALA A 82 20.12 -12.72 25.48
C ALA A 82 21.16 -13.85 25.75
N LYS A 83 22.24 -13.95 24.95
CA LYS A 83 23.30 -14.94 25.13
C LYS A 83 24.62 -14.32 25.61
N CYS A 84 24.56 -13.62 26.74
CA CYS A 84 25.72 -13.33 27.56
C CYS A 84 25.38 -13.68 29.01
N VAL A 85 25.38 -14.97 29.31
CA VAL A 85 25.66 -15.53 30.64
C VAL A 85 26.77 -16.54 30.44
#